data_AF-A0A0N7ZBK8-F1
#
_entry.id   AF-A0A0N7ZBK8-F1
#
_cell.length_a   1.000
_cell.length_b   1.000
_cell.length_c   1.000
_cell.angle_alpha   90.00
_cell.angle_beta   90.00
_cell.angle_gamma   90.00
#
_symmetry.space_group_name_H-M   'P 1'
#
loop_
_entity.id
_entity.type
_entity.pdbx_description
1 polymer ?
#
loop_
_entity_poly.entity_id
_entity_poly.type
_entity_poly.pdbx_seq_one_letter_code
_entity_poly.pdbx_strand_id
1 'polypeptide(L)'
;MCQHCTATFTLTFRRHHCRACGKVVCDPCSSNRAPLLYKKNKVERVCDPCFEVLQQDFEEKSKGLKENGQHQHQQEDRQKGKEPDNLKAQFRRGMRESKSNRIRNKRKVPERLMEVCANDISSQMSGYLLMMVRRSWRRGWFVLKDRVLYEYRAPQDVCALYSLPVLGYQVEAINKDREVTEDVDDCLAFQLTHLNQSPLVFQADSPHLAEKWIQAMKEAVVLN
;
A
#
# COMPACT_ATOMS: atom_id res chain seq x y z
N MET A 1 -11.65 -9.07 -13.28
CA MET A 1 -11.26 -8.15 -12.20
C MET A 1 -10.98 -8.96 -10.94
N CYS A 2 -10.08 -8.50 -10.07
CA CYS A 2 -9.82 -9.09 -8.76
C CYS A 2 -11.06 -8.97 -7.88
N GLN A 3 -11.48 -10.06 -7.24
CA GLN A 3 -12.67 -10.05 -6.37
C GLN A 3 -12.42 -9.49 -4.97
N HIS A 4 -11.25 -8.89 -4.71
CA HIS A 4 -10.94 -8.17 -3.47
C HIS A 4 -10.68 -6.67 -3.68
N CYS A 5 -9.92 -6.31 -4.71
CA CYS A 5 -9.54 -4.92 -4.97
C CYS A 5 -10.00 -4.39 -6.34
N THR A 6 -10.90 -5.13 -7.02
CA THR A 6 -11.49 -4.80 -8.33
C THR A 6 -10.51 -4.58 -9.49
N ALA A 7 -9.19 -4.65 -9.25
CA ALA A 7 -8.15 -4.46 -10.24
C ALA A 7 -8.34 -5.35 -11.49
N THR A 8 -8.23 -4.76 -12.66
CA THR A 8 -8.36 -5.46 -13.95
C THR A 8 -7.11 -6.29 -14.23
N PHE A 9 -7.29 -7.51 -14.74
CA PHE A 9 -6.18 -8.41 -15.06
C PHE A 9 -5.65 -8.11 -16.47
N THR A 10 -4.32 -8.09 -16.60
CA THR A 10 -3.58 -7.88 -17.85
C THR A 10 -2.63 -9.06 -18.11
N LEU A 11 -1.89 -9.07 -19.21
CA LEU A 11 -0.93 -10.13 -19.53
C LEU A 11 0.15 -10.31 -18.43
N THR A 12 0.57 -9.20 -17.82
CA THR A 12 1.55 -9.18 -16.72
C THR A 12 0.89 -9.17 -15.34
N PHE A 13 -0.33 -8.64 -15.21
CA PHE A 13 -1.13 -8.70 -13.97
C PHE A 13 -2.10 -9.87 -13.99
N ARG A 14 -1.59 -11.05 -13.63
CA ARG A 14 -2.27 -12.34 -13.86
C ARG A 14 -3.35 -12.65 -12.82
N ARG A 15 -4.28 -13.51 -13.23
CA ARG A 15 -5.33 -14.09 -12.38
C ARG A 15 -4.73 -15.15 -11.46
N HIS A 16 -5.03 -15.07 -10.17
CA HIS A 16 -4.76 -16.13 -9.21
C HIS A 16 -6.09 -16.56 -8.57
N HIS A 17 -6.12 -17.75 -7.97
CA HIS A 17 -7.30 -18.17 -7.20
C HIS A 17 -6.90 -18.34 -5.73
N CYS A 18 -7.76 -17.91 -4.82
CA CYS A 18 -7.63 -18.32 -3.42
C CYS A 18 -7.99 -19.81 -3.33
N ARG A 19 -7.09 -20.64 -2.80
CA ARG A 19 -7.39 -22.07 -2.65
C ARG A 19 -8.36 -22.32 -1.50
N ALA A 20 -8.55 -21.38 -0.56
CA ALA A 20 -9.54 -21.55 0.50
C ALA A 20 -10.98 -21.25 0.04
N CYS A 21 -11.19 -20.14 -0.69
CA CYS A 21 -12.54 -19.68 -1.06
C CYS A 21 -12.85 -19.66 -2.56
N GLY A 22 -11.91 -20.07 -3.42
CA GLY A 22 -12.10 -20.16 -4.87
C GLY A 22 -12.08 -18.83 -5.63
N LYS A 23 -12.19 -17.68 -4.95
CA LYS A 23 -12.23 -16.35 -5.59
C LYS A 23 -11.00 -16.09 -6.47
N VAL A 24 -11.23 -15.41 -7.60
CA VAL A 24 -10.21 -14.89 -8.51
C VAL A 24 -9.64 -13.60 -7.94
N VAL A 25 -8.34 -13.58 -7.69
CA VAL A 25 -7.62 -12.55 -6.93
C VAL A 25 -6.30 -12.21 -7.62
N CYS A 26 -5.79 -11.01 -7.38
CA CYS A 26 -4.45 -10.62 -7.81
C CYS A 26 -3.37 -11.10 -6.82
N ASP A 27 -2.10 -11.03 -7.24
CA ASP A 27 -0.98 -11.44 -6.38
C ASP A 27 -0.92 -10.61 -5.07
N PRO A 28 -1.10 -9.26 -5.07
CA PRO A 28 -1.13 -8.47 -3.84
C PRO A 28 -2.22 -8.85 -2.84
N CYS A 29 -3.41 -9.26 -3.30
CA CYS A 29 -4.52 -9.69 -2.43
C CYS A 29 -4.44 -11.16 -2.01
N SER A 30 -3.40 -11.88 -2.45
CA SER A 30 -3.22 -13.31 -2.16
C SER A 30 -1.75 -13.68 -1.97
N SER A 31 -0.97 -12.78 -1.37
CA SER A 31 0.46 -12.98 -1.11
C SER A 31 0.72 -14.10 -0.08
N ASN A 32 -0.29 -14.45 0.71
CA ASN A 32 -0.14 -15.38 1.83
C ASN A 32 -0.36 -16.84 1.41
N ARG A 33 0.22 -17.74 2.19
CA ARG A 33 0.02 -19.19 2.05
C ARG A 33 -0.31 -19.83 3.39
N ALA A 34 -1.34 -20.65 3.42
CA ALA A 34 -1.81 -21.34 4.62
C ALA A 34 -2.01 -22.84 4.35
N PRO A 35 -1.82 -23.71 5.36
CA PRO A 35 -2.21 -25.11 5.30
C PRO A 35 -3.73 -25.25 5.21
N LEU A 36 -4.21 -26.07 4.28
CA LEU A 36 -5.64 -26.33 4.09
C LEU A 36 -5.99 -27.77 4.52
N LEU A 37 -6.90 -27.92 5.48
CA LEU A 37 -7.30 -29.21 6.06
C LEU A 37 -7.78 -30.20 4.99
N TYR A 38 -8.66 -29.74 4.09
CA TYR A 38 -9.20 -30.56 3.01
C TYR A 38 -8.15 -30.97 1.96
N LYS A 39 -6.95 -30.37 1.99
CA LYS A 39 -5.77 -30.76 1.19
C LYS A 39 -4.68 -31.43 2.03
N LYS A 40 -5.06 -32.15 3.08
CA LYS A 40 -4.11 -32.85 3.98
C LYS A 40 -3.03 -31.89 4.52
N ASN A 41 -3.45 -30.68 4.94
CA ASN A 41 -2.57 -29.62 5.46
C ASN A 41 -1.52 -29.10 4.45
N LYS A 42 -1.73 -29.29 3.15
CA LYS A 42 -0.84 -28.72 2.14
C LYS A 42 -0.90 -27.18 2.16
N VAL A 43 0.27 -26.54 2.18
CA VAL A 43 0.42 -25.08 2.16
C VAL A 43 0.12 -24.52 0.77
N GLU A 44 -0.96 -23.74 0.66
CA GLU A 44 -1.49 -23.24 -0.60
C GLU A 44 -1.75 -21.74 -0.55
N ARG A 45 -1.81 -21.11 -1.74
CA ARG A 45 -2.10 -19.67 -1.86
C ARG A 45 -3.50 -19.35 -1.37
N VAL A 46 -3.62 -18.38 -0.47
CA VAL A 46 -4.90 -17.90 0.05
C VAL A 46 -4.96 -16.39 0.00
N CYS A 47 -6.16 -15.84 -0.11
CA CYS A 47 -6.37 -14.41 0.02
C CYS A 47 -6.23 -13.95 1.47
N ASP A 48 -6.07 -12.64 1.64
CA ASP A 48 -5.84 -12.04 2.95
C ASP A 48 -6.94 -12.37 3.98
N PRO A 49 -8.24 -12.26 3.64
CA PRO A 49 -9.31 -12.61 4.58
C PRO A 49 -9.27 -14.09 4.98
N CYS A 50 -9.02 -14.99 4.01
CA CYS A 50 -8.94 -16.42 4.32
C CYS A 50 -7.72 -16.77 5.17
N PHE A 51 -6.60 -16.05 5.01
CA PHE A 51 -5.43 -16.28 5.83
C PHE A 51 -5.69 -15.97 7.31
N GLU A 52 -6.40 -14.86 7.59
CA GLU A 52 -6.74 -14.45 8.95
C GLU A 52 -7.71 -15.43 9.62
N VAL A 53 -8.79 -15.81 8.93
CA VAL A 53 -9.75 -16.80 9.42
C VAL A 53 -9.07 -18.13 9.70
N LEU A 54 -8.28 -18.64 8.75
CA LEU A 54 -7.57 -19.91 8.93
C LEU A 54 -6.59 -19.83 10.11
N GLN A 55 -5.87 -18.71 10.27
CA GLN A 55 -4.94 -18.56 11.39
C GLN A 55 -5.66 -18.59 12.74
N GLN A 56 -6.82 -17.95 12.86
CA GLN A 56 -7.65 -17.96 14.07
C GLN A 56 -8.21 -19.35 14.37
N ASP A 57 -8.78 -20.03 13.37
CA ASP A 57 -9.32 -21.39 13.49
C ASP A 57 -8.28 -22.38 14.03
N PHE A 58 -7.01 -22.24 13.62
CA PHE A 58 -5.91 -23.07 14.13
C PHE A 58 -5.54 -22.73 15.58
N GLU A 59 -5.57 -21.45 15.96
CA GLU A 59 -5.28 -21.01 17.33
C GLU A 59 -6.39 -21.47 18.30
N GLU A 60 -7.65 -21.39 17.91
CA GLU A 60 -8.79 -21.88 18.68
C GLU A 60 -8.75 -23.39 18.89
N LYS A 61 -8.49 -24.18 17.85
CA LYS A 61 -8.34 -25.64 17.96
C LYS A 61 -7.16 -26.06 18.85
N SER A 62 -6.09 -25.27 18.88
CA SER A 62 -4.94 -25.52 19.75
C SER A 62 -5.22 -25.24 21.24
N LYS A 63 -6.18 -24.36 21.54
CA LYS A 63 -6.61 -24.04 22.91
C LYS A 63 -7.62 -25.05 23.43
N GLY A 64 -8.56 -25.50 22.59
CA GLY A 64 -9.56 -26.50 22.97
C GLY A 64 -8.99 -27.87 23.36
N LEU A 65 -7.76 -28.21 22.92
CA LEU A 65 -7.07 -29.43 23.36
C LEU A 65 -6.47 -29.33 24.79
N LYS A 66 -6.33 -28.13 25.36
CA LYS A 66 -5.68 -27.93 26.66
C LYS A 66 -6.65 -27.97 27.85
N GLU A 67 -7.95 -27.79 27.62
CA GLU A 67 -8.95 -27.73 28.71
C GLU A 67 -9.58 -29.09 29.08
N ASN A 68 -9.46 -30.11 28.22
CA ASN A 68 -9.96 -31.47 28.51
C ASN A 68 -8.88 -32.43 29.09
N GLY A 69 -7.78 -31.89 29.61
CA GLY A 69 -6.61 -32.65 30.06
C GLY A 69 -6.66 -33.21 31.49
N GLN A 70 -7.83 -33.30 32.13
CA GLN A 70 -7.98 -33.99 33.40
C GLN A 70 -9.21 -34.90 33.31
N HIS A 71 -9.02 -36.14 32.86
CA HIS A 71 -9.59 -37.37 33.43
C HIS A 71 -9.31 -38.58 32.50
N GLN A 72 -8.32 -39.39 32.94
CA GLN A 72 -8.14 -40.85 32.79
C GLN A 72 -7.76 -41.50 31.42
N HIS A 73 -6.54 -42.09 31.40
CA HIS A 73 -6.15 -43.49 31.08
C HIS A 73 -7.12 -44.31 30.17
N GLN A 74 -6.74 -45.03 29.09
CA GLN A 74 -5.67 -46.02 28.92
C GLN A 74 -5.61 -46.52 27.44
N GLN A 75 -4.42 -47.00 27.00
CA GLN A 75 -4.10 -47.94 25.89
C GLN A 75 -4.04 -47.51 24.40
N GLU A 76 -2.79 -47.25 23.99
CA GLU A 76 -2.03 -47.64 22.77
C GLU A 76 -2.74 -47.96 21.44
N ASP A 77 -2.38 -47.18 20.40
CA ASP A 77 -1.90 -47.78 19.15
C ASP A 77 -0.88 -46.87 18.44
N ARG A 78 0.17 -47.49 17.90
CA ARG A 78 1.32 -46.84 17.27
C ARG A 78 0.93 -46.28 15.90
N GLN A 79 0.65 -44.98 15.83
CA GLN A 79 0.97 -44.19 14.65
C GLN A 79 1.70 -42.92 15.06
N LYS A 80 2.92 -42.78 14.53
CA LYS A 80 3.86 -41.68 14.75
C LYS A 80 3.26 -40.38 14.16
N GLY A 81 2.30 -39.79 14.87
CA GLY A 81 1.70 -38.51 14.57
C GLY A 81 2.75 -37.42 14.77
N LYS A 82 3.05 -36.67 13.70
CA LYS A 82 3.88 -35.46 13.80
C LYS A 82 3.15 -34.48 14.71
N GLU A 83 3.84 -34.04 15.76
CA GLU A 83 3.32 -33.13 16.79
C GLU A 83 2.52 -31.94 16.22
N PRO A 84 1.44 -31.51 16.93
CA PRO A 84 0.60 -30.39 16.53
C PRO A 84 1.33 -29.03 16.55
N ASP A 85 2.48 -28.93 17.20
CA ASP A 85 3.24 -27.67 17.35
C ASP A 85 3.92 -27.16 16.06
N ASN A 86 4.03 -27.98 15.01
CA ASN A 86 4.68 -27.58 13.75
C ASN A 86 3.69 -27.00 12.71
N LEU A 87 2.37 -27.10 12.92
CA LEU A 87 1.40 -26.70 11.90
C LEU A 87 1.24 -25.17 11.79
N LYS A 88 1.45 -24.44 12.90
CA LYS A 88 1.49 -22.97 12.91
C LYS A 88 2.67 -22.42 12.12
N ALA A 89 3.82 -23.09 12.16
CA ALA A 89 5.02 -22.72 11.38
C ALA A 89 4.81 -22.86 9.86
N GLN A 90 3.77 -23.58 9.43
CA GLN A 90 3.45 -23.74 8.01
C GLN A 90 2.70 -22.55 7.41
N PHE A 91 2.16 -21.65 8.24
CA PHE A 91 1.60 -20.38 7.78
C PHE A 91 2.71 -19.44 7.33
N ARG A 92 2.71 -19.09 6.04
CA ARG A 92 3.69 -18.16 5.47
C ARG A 92 2.98 -16.92 5.02
N ARG A 93 3.19 -15.81 5.75
CA ARG A 93 2.84 -14.49 5.23
C ARG A 93 3.80 -14.19 4.08
N GLY A 94 3.25 -13.76 2.95
CA GLY A 94 4.09 -13.25 1.87
C GLY A 94 4.83 -12.00 2.34
N MET A 95 6.02 -11.75 1.79
CA MET A 95 6.73 -10.49 1.99
C MET A 95 5.89 -9.39 1.34
N ARG A 96 4.97 -8.81 2.10
CA ARG A 96 4.36 -7.54 1.76
C ARG A 96 5.41 -6.50 2.10
N GLU A 97 5.70 -5.55 1.20
CA GLU A 97 6.24 -4.27 1.64
C GLU A 97 5.36 -3.79 2.79
N SER A 98 5.97 -3.67 3.97
CA SER A 98 5.29 -3.50 5.24
C SER A 98 4.27 -2.36 5.18
N LYS A 99 2.98 -2.70 5.13
CA LYS A 99 1.87 -1.78 5.44
C LYS A 99 1.80 -1.44 6.95
N SER A 100 2.76 -1.91 7.76
CA SER A 100 2.71 -1.93 9.24
C SER A 100 3.33 -0.72 9.96
N ASN A 101 3.55 0.42 9.29
CA ASN A 101 3.83 1.67 10.00
C ASN A 101 2.91 2.82 9.59
N ARG A 102 1.72 2.51 9.05
CA ARG A 102 0.69 3.49 8.65
C ARG A 102 -0.59 3.42 9.48
N ILE A 103 -0.47 3.02 10.74
CA ILE A 103 -1.53 3.22 11.74
C ILE A 103 -1.04 4.26 12.74
N ARG A 104 -0.80 5.49 12.27
CA ARG A 104 -0.92 6.69 13.10
C ARG A 104 -1.53 7.78 12.21
N ASN A 105 -2.83 7.97 12.42
CA ASN A 105 -3.64 9.12 12.03
C ASN A 105 -3.44 9.66 10.60
N LYS A 106 -4.10 9.03 9.63
CA LYS A 106 -4.62 9.78 8.48
C LYS A 106 -6.14 9.57 8.42
N ARG A 107 -6.87 10.68 8.46
CA ARG A 107 -8.32 10.75 8.29
C ARG A 107 -8.68 9.89 7.06
N LYS A 108 -9.51 8.86 7.22
CA LYS A 108 -9.94 7.99 6.12
C LYS A 108 -10.61 8.85 5.06
N VAL A 109 -9.93 9.13 3.96
CA VAL A 109 -10.55 9.70 2.76
C VAL A 109 -11.30 8.56 2.07
N PRO A 110 -12.63 8.67 1.86
CA PRO A 110 -13.41 7.67 1.12
C PRO A 110 -12.78 7.30 -0.23
N GLU A 111 -12.80 6.01 -0.57
CA GLU A 111 -12.20 5.44 -1.80
C GLU A 111 -12.69 6.14 -3.08
N ARG A 112 -13.94 6.61 -3.11
CA ARG A 112 -14.54 7.36 -4.23
C ARG A 112 -13.89 8.73 -4.47
N LEU A 113 -13.27 9.34 -3.46
CA LEU A 113 -12.53 10.61 -3.62
C LEU A 113 -11.12 10.39 -4.18
N MET A 114 -10.69 9.14 -4.38
CA MET A 114 -9.41 8.76 -4.97
C MET A 114 -9.54 8.23 -6.41
N GLU A 115 -10.77 8.04 -6.91
CA GLU A 115 -11.08 7.61 -8.29
C GLU A 115 -11.00 8.80 -9.26
N VAL A 116 -9.81 9.36 -9.41
CA VAL A 116 -9.50 10.35 -10.46
C VAL A 116 -8.57 9.67 -11.47
N CYS A 117 -8.85 9.81 -12.76
CA CYS A 117 -7.99 9.26 -13.79
C CYS A 117 -6.66 10.02 -13.82
N ALA A 118 -5.53 9.30 -13.83
CA ALA A 118 -4.21 9.91 -13.88
C ALA A 118 -3.96 10.74 -15.16
N ASN A 119 -4.74 10.50 -16.23
CA ASN A 119 -4.71 11.25 -17.49
C ASN A 119 -5.96 12.13 -17.67
N ASP A 120 -6.51 12.66 -16.58
CA ASP A 120 -7.67 13.54 -16.64
C ASP A 120 -7.32 14.85 -17.36
N ILE A 121 -8.01 15.12 -18.46
CA ILE A 121 -7.83 16.29 -19.32
C ILE A 121 -8.19 17.59 -18.59
N SER A 122 -9.04 17.51 -17.55
CA SER A 122 -9.41 18.65 -16.72
C SER A 122 -8.40 18.96 -15.60
N SER A 123 -7.29 18.23 -15.52
CA SER A 123 -6.23 18.52 -14.54
C SER A 123 -5.54 19.85 -14.83
N GLN A 124 -5.21 20.60 -13.77
CA GLN A 124 -4.45 21.85 -13.87
C GLN A 124 -3.00 21.56 -14.26
N MET A 125 -2.47 20.45 -13.75
CA MET A 125 -1.14 19.98 -14.08
C MET A 125 -1.02 18.47 -13.86
N SER A 126 -0.24 17.80 -14.70
CA SER A 126 0.12 16.39 -14.51
C SER A 126 1.52 16.12 -15.02
N GLY A 127 2.18 15.10 -14.46
CA GLY A 127 3.54 14.74 -14.88
C GLY A 127 4.31 13.93 -13.86
N TYR A 128 5.50 13.49 -14.25
CA TYR A 128 6.43 12.84 -13.32
C TYR A 128 7.13 13.87 -12.43
N LEU A 129 7.22 13.55 -11.15
CA LEU A 129 8.08 14.23 -10.18
C LEU A 129 8.82 13.18 -9.34
N LEU A 130 9.98 13.55 -8.84
CA LEU A 130 10.61 12.88 -7.71
C LEU A 130 10.10 13.53 -6.41
N MET A 131 9.75 12.73 -5.41
CA MET A 131 9.36 13.22 -4.08
C MET A 131 10.29 12.60 -3.03
N MET A 132 10.82 13.44 -2.13
CA MET A 132 11.69 12.98 -1.05
C MET A 132 10.87 12.28 0.05
N VAL A 133 11.22 11.02 0.35
CA VAL A 133 10.63 10.25 1.45
C VAL A 133 11.71 9.58 2.26
N ARG A 134 11.79 9.92 3.56
CA ARG A 134 12.78 9.38 4.50
C ARG A 134 14.22 9.43 3.96
N ARG A 135 14.59 10.56 3.33
CA ARG A 135 15.90 10.81 2.69
C ARG A 135 16.18 10.01 1.42
N SER A 136 15.16 9.47 0.75
CA SER A 136 15.29 8.82 -0.55
C SER A 136 14.30 9.42 -1.56
N TRP A 137 14.76 9.62 -2.79
CA TRP A 137 13.94 10.12 -3.89
C TRP A 137 13.06 9.00 -4.45
N ARG A 138 11.75 9.25 -4.55
CA ARG A 138 10.80 8.35 -5.22
C ARG A 138 10.17 9.04 -6.41
N ARG A 139 10.26 8.43 -7.59
CA ARG A 139 9.51 8.86 -8.78
C ARG A 139 8.04 8.47 -8.66
N GLY A 140 7.15 9.40 -8.97
CA GLY A 140 5.71 9.17 -9.04
C GLY A 140 5.08 9.98 -10.17
N TRP A 141 3.90 9.57 -10.61
CA TRP A 141 3.08 10.37 -11.51
C TRP A 141 2.12 11.20 -10.67
N PHE A 142 2.17 12.52 -10.80
CA PHE A 142 1.37 13.44 -10.01
C PHE A 142 0.32 14.12 -10.88
N VAL A 143 -0.85 14.37 -10.29
CA VAL A 143 -1.94 15.13 -10.92
C VAL A 143 -2.46 16.14 -9.91
N LEU A 144 -2.44 17.41 -10.28
CA LEU A 144 -3.07 18.49 -9.53
C LEU A 144 -4.43 18.79 -10.17
N LYS A 145 -5.51 18.52 -9.43
CA LYS A 145 -6.87 18.74 -9.88
C LYS A 145 -7.74 19.19 -8.71
N ASP A 146 -8.59 20.18 -8.93
CA ASP A 146 -9.55 20.69 -7.94
C ASP A 146 -8.89 21.01 -6.58
N ARG A 147 -7.67 21.58 -6.62
CA ARG A 147 -6.85 21.90 -5.43
C ARG A 147 -6.46 20.69 -4.57
N VAL A 148 -6.45 19.50 -5.19
CA VAL A 148 -5.96 18.26 -4.60
C VAL A 148 -4.83 17.72 -5.46
N LEU A 149 -3.70 17.42 -4.82
CA LEU A 149 -2.58 16.72 -5.43
C LEU A 149 -2.76 15.22 -5.23
N TYR A 150 -2.78 14.48 -6.34
CA TYR A 150 -2.89 13.04 -6.38
C TYR A 150 -1.55 12.43 -6.82
N GLU A 151 -1.13 11.34 -6.19
CA GLU A 151 0.05 10.54 -6.58
C GLU A 151 -0.39 9.19 -7.13
N TYR A 152 0.16 8.78 -8.26
CA TYR A 152 -0.09 7.51 -8.94
C TYR A 152 1.22 6.76 -9.19
N ARG A 153 1.11 5.45 -9.48
CA ARG A 153 2.26 4.66 -9.92
C ARG A 153 2.56 4.89 -11.40
N ALA A 154 1.52 5.08 -12.21
CA ALA A 154 1.63 5.27 -13.65
C ALA A 154 0.54 6.22 -14.19
N PRO A 155 0.78 6.89 -15.35
CA PRO A 155 -0.18 7.81 -15.97
C PRO A 155 -1.48 7.14 -16.46
N GLN A 156 -1.54 5.80 -16.53
CA GLN A 156 -2.74 5.05 -16.91
C GLN A 156 -3.59 4.60 -15.72
N ASP A 157 -3.15 4.88 -14.48
CA ASP A 157 -3.88 4.48 -13.28
C ASP A 157 -5.18 5.28 -13.13
N VAL A 158 -6.22 4.61 -12.63
CA VAL A 158 -7.56 5.20 -12.39
C VAL A 158 -7.84 5.46 -10.91
N CYS A 159 -6.90 5.11 -10.03
CA CYS A 159 -7.01 5.31 -8.60
C CYS A 159 -5.68 5.78 -8.05
N ALA A 160 -5.70 6.89 -7.32
CA ALA A 160 -4.51 7.46 -6.70
C ALA A 160 -4.00 6.58 -5.55
N LEU A 161 -2.69 6.57 -5.32
CA LEU A 161 -2.06 6.01 -4.13
C LEU A 161 -2.22 6.93 -2.92
N TYR A 162 -2.22 8.25 -3.17
CA TYR A 162 -2.42 9.28 -2.17
C TYR A 162 -3.19 10.45 -2.76
N SER A 163 -3.97 11.11 -1.92
CA SER A 163 -4.55 12.42 -2.18
C SER A 163 -4.12 13.39 -1.08
N LEU A 164 -3.84 14.62 -1.49
CA LEU A 164 -3.40 15.69 -0.62
C LEU A 164 -4.15 16.97 -1.01
N PRO A 165 -5.13 17.41 -0.21
CA PRO A 165 -5.68 18.76 -0.35
C PRO A 165 -4.55 19.76 -0.11
N VAL A 166 -4.24 20.59 -1.11
CA VAL A 166 -3.11 21.53 -1.02
C VAL A 166 -3.52 22.88 -0.44
N LEU A 167 -4.80 23.07 -0.12
CA LEU A 167 -5.29 24.30 0.47
C LEU A 167 -4.60 24.59 1.81
N GLY A 168 -4.05 25.80 1.95
CA GLY A 168 -3.33 26.23 3.16
C GLY A 168 -1.87 25.77 3.24
N TYR A 169 -1.35 25.07 2.23
CA TYR A 169 0.10 24.86 2.08
C TYR A 169 0.77 26.15 1.56
N GLN A 170 2.03 26.35 1.93
CA GLN A 170 2.93 27.32 1.31
C GLN A 170 3.82 26.61 0.31
N VAL A 171 4.15 27.28 -0.79
CA VAL A 171 4.92 26.73 -1.92
C VAL A 171 6.16 27.60 -2.15
N GLU A 172 7.33 26.99 -2.05
CA GLU A 172 8.62 27.69 -2.18
C GLU A 172 9.59 26.90 -3.08
N ALA A 173 10.36 27.60 -3.91
CA ALA A 173 11.54 27.01 -4.55
C ALA A 173 12.62 26.74 -3.47
N ILE A 174 13.41 25.68 -3.65
CA ILE A 174 14.54 25.42 -2.75
C ILE A 174 15.74 26.22 -3.26
N ASN A 175 16.36 27.02 -2.38
CA ASN A 175 17.60 27.73 -2.64
C ASN A 175 18.71 27.14 -1.74
N LYS A 176 19.94 27.07 -2.27
CA LYS A 176 21.15 26.44 -1.67
C LYS A 176 21.52 26.86 -0.25
N ASP A 177 20.91 27.91 0.30
CA ASP A 177 21.31 28.48 1.60
C ASP A 177 20.92 27.63 2.82
N ARG A 178 20.28 26.47 2.62
CA ARG A 178 20.00 25.50 3.70
C ARG A 178 20.83 24.24 3.50
N GLU A 179 21.71 23.95 4.47
CA GLU A 179 22.69 22.83 4.57
C GLU A 179 22.10 21.38 4.49
N VAL A 180 21.06 21.12 3.71
CA VAL A 180 20.29 19.86 3.79
C VAL A 180 20.47 18.95 2.57
N THR A 181 20.97 19.42 1.43
CA THR A 181 20.98 18.59 0.22
C THR A 181 22.20 18.86 -0.68
N GLU A 182 23.30 18.13 -0.45
CA GLU A 182 24.50 18.21 -1.29
C GLU A 182 24.29 17.66 -2.73
N ASP A 183 23.17 16.97 -2.99
CA ASP A 183 22.92 16.22 -4.24
C ASP A 183 21.69 16.70 -5.05
N VAL A 184 21.18 17.90 -4.79
CA VAL A 184 19.94 18.38 -5.44
C VAL A 184 20.26 19.57 -6.31
N ASP A 185 19.95 19.46 -7.60
CA ASP A 185 19.99 20.60 -8.49
C ASP A 185 18.83 21.53 -8.13
N ASP A 186 19.13 22.61 -7.42
CA ASP A 186 18.13 23.46 -6.76
C ASP A 186 17.17 24.11 -7.75
N CYS A 187 17.60 24.32 -8.99
CA CYS A 187 16.71 24.84 -10.03
C CYS A 187 15.62 23.83 -10.45
N LEU A 188 15.73 22.57 -10.02
CA LEU A 188 14.76 21.51 -10.27
C LEU A 188 13.81 21.29 -9.09
N ALA A 189 14.07 21.85 -7.91
CA ALA A 189 13.44 21.45 -6.67
C ALA A 189 12.54 22.52 -6.04
N PHE A 190 11.45 22.07 -5.43
CA PHE A 190 10.51 22.93 -4.70
C PHE A 190 9.91 22.18 -3.52
N GLN A 191 9.35 22.91 -2.56
CA GLN A 191 8.74 22.34 -1.37
C GLN A 191 7.34 22.88 -1.09
N LEU A 192 6.53 22.03 -0.47
CA LEU A 192 5.24 22.36 0.11
C LEU A 192 5.34 22.25 1.65
N THR A 193 5.02 23.34 2.35
CA THR A 193 5.05 23.41 3.83
C THR A 193 3.65 23.67 4.38
N HIS A 194 3.33 23.04 5.51
CA HIS A 194 2.09 23.26 6.25
C HIS A 194 2.39 23.21 7.75
N LEU A 195 1.64 23.98 8.54
CA LEU A 195 1.78 24.03 9.99
C LEU A 195 1.79 22.61 10.60
N ASN A 196 2.77 22.34 11.46
CA ASN A 196 2.95 21.07 12.18
C ASN A 196 3.13 19.83 11.28
N GLN A 197 3.53 20.00 10.02
CA GLN A 197 3.88 18.90 9.12
C GLN A 197 5.30 19.05 8.61
N SER A 198 5.96 17.91 8.35
CA SER A 198 7.24 17.91 7.65
C SER A 198 7.05 18.44 6.22
N PRO A 199 8.00 19.24 5.69
CA PRO A 199 7.95 19.70 4.31
C PRO A 199 7.89 18.52 3.34
N LEU A 200 7.08 18.67 2.29
CA LEU A 200 7.09 17.77 1.15
C LEU A 200 8.00 18.37 0.10
N VAL A 201 9.09 17.67 -0.25
CA VAL A 201 10.08 18.15 -1.22
C VAL A 201 9.93 17.38 -2.52
N PHE A 202 9.88 18.13 -3.62
CA PHE A 202 9.71 17.64 -4.97
C PHE A 202 10.87 18.09 -5.86
N GLN A 203 11.17 17.28 -6.87
CA GLN A 203 12.15 17.62 -7.91
C GLN A 203 11.58 17.22 -9.28
N ALA A 204 11.68 18.15 -10.24
CA ALA A 204 11.26 17.95 -11.62
C ALA A 204 12.43 17.50 -12.52
N ASP A 205 12.10 17.01 -13.72
CA ASP A 205 13.12 16.59 -14.70
C ASP A 205 13.80 17.80 -15.40
N SER A 206 13.24 19.02 -15.27
CA SER A 206 13.84 20.24 -15.83
C SER A 206 13.41 21.51 -15.06
N PRO A 207 14.17 22.62 -15.15
CA PRO A 207 13.86 23.85 -14.42
C PRO A 207 12.53 24.46 -14.85
N HIS A 208 12.25 24.43 -16.15
CA HIS A 208 10.97 24.87 -16.72
C HIS A 208 9.78 24.07 -16.17
N LEU A 209 9.95 22.76 -15.98
CA LEU A 209 8.90 21.94 -15.36
C LEU A 209 8.74 22.28 -13.88
N ALA A 210 9.84 22.50 -13.15
CA ALA A 210 9.79 22.93 -11.75
C ALA A 210 9.02 24.25 -11.61
N GLU A 211 9.31 25.25 -12.44
CA GLU A 211 8.61 26.54 -12.45
C GLU A 211 7.11 26.38 -12.73
N LYS A 212 6.73 25.58 -13.73
CA LYS A 212 5.32 25.28 -14.01
C LYS A 212 4.62 24.62 -12.82
N TRP A 213 5.27 23.67 -12.16
CA TRP A 213 4.72 23.00 -10.98
C TRP A 213 4.56 23.97 -9.81
N ILE A 214 5.55 24.83 -9.57
CA ILE A 214 5.47 25.87 -8.53
C ILE A 214 4.29 26.80 -8.81
N GLN A 215 4.13 27.28 -10.05
CA GLN A 215 3.05 28.18 -10.42
C GLN A 215 1.67 27.53 -10.24
N ALA A 216 1.47 26.33 -10.78
CA ALA A 216 0.21 25.59 -10.65
C ALA A 216 -0.14 25.31 -9.17
N MET A 217 0.86 24.97 -8.35
CA MET A 217 0.67 24.76 -6.91
C MET A 217 0.30 26.07 -6.19
N LYS A 218 1.00 27.18 -6.48
CA LYS A 218 0.69 28.50 -5.90
C LYS A 218 -0.74 28.93 -6.16
N GLU A 219 -1.27 28.66 -7.36
CA GLU A 219 -2.67 28.92 -7.69
C GLU A 219 -3.63 27.99 -6.93
N ALA A 220 -3.24 26.74 -6.73
CA ALA A 220 -4.08 25.75 -6.07
C ALA A 220 -4.15 25.89 -4.53
N VAL A 221 -3.15 26.51 -3.89
CA VAL A 221 -3.13 26.66 -2.42
C VAL A 221 -4.00 27.81 -1.90
N VAL A 222 -4.44 28.71 -2.78
CA VAL A 222 -5.29 29.87 -2.43
C VAL A 222 -6.78 29.62 -2.78
N LEU A 223 -7.67 30.17 -1.95
CA LEU A 223 -9.10 30.30 -2.30
C LEU A 223 -9.27 31.63 -3.03
N ASN A 224 -9.51 31.56 -4.35
CA ASN A 224 -9.99 32.68 -5.14
C ASN A 224 -11.50 32.82 -4.98
#